data_AF-A0A974NEY7-F1
#
_entry.id   AF-A0A974NEY7-F1
#
_cell.length_a   1.000
_cell.length_b   1.000
_cell.length_c   1.000
_cell.angle_alpha   90.00
_cell.angle_beta   90.00
_cell.angle_gamma   90.00
#
_symmetry.space_group_name_H-M   'P 1'
#
loop_
_entity.id
_entity.type
_entity.pdbx_description
1 polymer ?
#
loop_
_entity_poly.entity_id
_entity_poly.type
_entity_poly.pdbx_seq_one_letter_code
_entity_poly.pdbx_strand_id
1 'polypeptide(L)'
;MRNIFAISLAVIGGAIGFILGMTIGFSVNLTSPMALYSVAAVLALIGGFGLSKVSPFIDSQDVSTQKALTVLCAIIAVILLLMLMVTMTMLTTYFNR
;
A
#
# COMPACT_ATOMS: atom_id res chain seq x y z
N MET A 1 5.54 13.23 -15.31
CA MET A 1 4.92 13.44 -13.99
C MET A 1 3.75 12.49 -13.73
N ARG A 2 2.81 12.31 -14.68
CA ARG A 2 1.65 11.40 -14.54
C ARG A 2 1.97 9.98 -14.04
N ASN A 3 3.00 9.35 -14.61
CA ASN A 3 3.38 7.99 -14.21
C ASN A 3 3.91 7.91 -12.78
N ILE A 4 4.62 8.94 -12.30
CA ILE A 4 5.19 8.95 -10.94
C ILE A 4 4.07 9.05 -9.90
N PHE A 5 3.07 9.90 -10.14
CA PHE A 5 1.95 10.06 -9.22
C PHE A 5 1.07 8.80 -9.13
N ALA A 6 0.76 8.18 -10.27
CA ALA A 6 0.01 6.93 -10.31
C ALA A 6 0.76 5.79 -9.59
N ILE A 7 2.09 5.72 -9.74
CA ILE A 7 2.93 4.76 -9.02
C ILE A 7 2.87 5.01 -7.50
N SER A 8 3.02 6.27 -7.07
CA SER A 8 2.94 6.60 -5.63
C SER A 8 1.58 6.22 -5.02
N LEU A 9 0.47 6.50 -5.72
CA LEU A 9 -0.87 6.08 -5.31
C LEU A 9 -1.01 4.55 -5.26
N ALA A 10 -0.44 3.84 -6.24
CA ALA A 10 -0.46 2.38 -6.27
C ALA A 10 0.31 1.78 -5.08
N VAL A 11 1.45 2.38 -4.69
CA VAL A 11 2.22 1.97 -3.51
C VAL A 11 1.43 2.23 -2.23
N ILE A 12 0.81 3.39 -2.08
CA ILE A 12 -0.05 3.72 -0.91
C ILE A 12 -1.20 2.71 -0.81
N GLY A 13 -1.91 2.47 -1.91
CA GLY A 13 -3.00 1.52 -1.94
C GLY A 13 -2.57 0.08 -1.70
N GLY A 14 -1.40 -0.30 -2.19
CA GLY A 14 -0.77 -1.58 -1.91
C GLY A 14 -0.49 -1.79 -0.44
N ALA A 15 0.14 -0.80 0.22
CA ALA A 15 0.44 -0.87 1.64
C ALA A 15 -0.84 -0.96 2.51
N ILE A 16 -1.86 -0.14 2.21
CA ILE A 16 -3.14 -0.17 2.93
C ILE A 16 -3.85 -1.51 2.71
N GLY A 17 -3.92 -1.98 1.46
CA GLY A 17 -4.52 -3.28 1.14
C GLY A 17 -3.80 -4.45 1.82
N PHE A 18 -2.47 -4.40 1.92
CA PHE A 18 -1.69 -5.40 2.63
C PHE A 18 -2.05 -5.45 4.12
N ILE A 19 -2.08 -4.30 4.81
CA ILE A 19 -2.40 -4.21 6.23
C ILE A 19 -3.83 -4.71 6.50
N LEU A 20 -4.79 -4.34 5.64
CA LEU A 20 -6.17 -4.82 5.74
C LEU A 20 -6.24 -6.33 5.54
N GLY A 21 -5.56 -6.88 4.54
CA GLY A 21 -5.58 -8.33 4.30
C GLY A 21 -4.92 -9.13 5.42
N MET A 22 -3.85 -8.60 6.04
CA MET A 22 -3.28 -9.18 7.25
C MET A 22 -4.29 -9.17 8.41
N THR A 23 -4.93 -8.02 8.66
CA THR A 23 -5.93 -7.87 9.73
C THR A 23 -7.11 -8.83 9.53
N ILE A 24 -7.63 -8.93 8.31
CA ILE A 24 -8.71 -9.85 7.94
C ILE A 24 -8.24 -11.30 8.13
N GLY A 25 -7.06 -11.66 7.64
CA GLY A 25 -6.51 -13.01 7.77
C GLY A 25 -6.35 -13.44 9.23
N PHE A 26 -5.90 -12.54 10.10
CA PHE A 26 -5.87 -12.80 11.55
C PHE A 26 -7.28 -12.94 12.14
N SER A 27 -8.23 -12.11 11.71
CA SER A 27 -9.62 -12.14 12.19
C SER A 27 -10.35 -13.43 11.82
N VAL A 28 -10.04 -14.01 10.66
CA VAL A 28 -10.58 -15.32 10.22
C VAL A 28 -9.73 -16.51 10.67
N ASN A 29 -8.78 -16.27 11.59
CA ASN A 29 -7.94 -17.29 12.22
C ASN A 29 -7.11 -18.11 11.22
N LEU A 30 -6.63 -17.47 10.14
CA LEU A 30 -5.65 -18.08 9.24
C LEU A 30 -4.32 -18.23 9.98
N THR A 31 -4.04 -19.43 10.46
CA THR A 31 -2.82 -19.74 11.22
C THR A 31 -1.60 -19.99 10.34
N SER A 32 -1.81 -20.30 9.05
CA SER A 32 -0.69 -20.51 8.14
C SER A 32 -0.16 -19.16 7.60
N PRO A 33 1.15 -18.88 7.74
CA PRO A 33 1.73 -17.63 7.25
C PRO A 33 1.59 -17.50 5.72
N MET A 34 1.67 -18.61 4.98
CA MET A 34 1.40 -18.64 3.53
C MET A 34 0.00 -18.11 3.17
N ALA A 35 -1.05 -18.51 3.90
CA ALA A 35 -2.40 -18.04 3.61
C ALA A 35 -2.59 -16.56 3.98
N LEU A 36 -2.04 -16.14 5.13
CA LEU A 36 -2.03 -14.73 5.54
C LEU A 36 -1.38 -13.83 4.49
N TYR A 37 -0.19 -14.19 4.02
CA TYR A 37 0.51 -13.41 2.99
C TYR A 37 -0.22 -13.42 1.66
N SER A 38 -0.86 -14.53 1.28
CA SER A 38 -1.63 -14.61 0.04
C SER A 38 -2.84 -13.67 0.05
N VAL A 39 -3.61 -13.66 1.14
CA VAL A 39 -4.75 -12.75 1.32
C VAL A 39 -4.27 -11.29 1.34
N ALA A 40 -3.21 -10.99 2.09
CA ALA A 40 -2.62 -9.66 2.14
C ALA A 40 -2.11 -9.19 0.78
N ALA A 41 -1.49 -10.06 -0.01
CA ALA A 41 -1.02 -9.74 -1.36
C ALA A 41 -2.19 -9.45 -2.32
N VAL A 42 -3.27 -10.23 -2.27
CA VAL A 42 -4.45 -10.00 -3.11
C VAL A 42 -5.09 -8.66 -2.79
N LEU A 43 -5.30 -8.34 -1.50
CA LEU A 43 -5.85 -7.04 -1.13
C LEU A 43 -4.90 -5.88 -1.45
N ALA A 44 -3.58 -6.07 -1.34
CA ALA A 44 -2.60 -5.08 -1.77
C ALA A 44 -2.72 -4.77 -3.26
N LEU A 45 -2.84 -5.78 -4.12
CA LEU A 45 -3.03 -5.59 -5.56
C LEU A 45 -4.33 -4.84 -5.88
N ILE A 46 -5.42 -5.18 -5.19
CA ILE A 46 -6.72 -4.50 -5.34
C ILE A 46 -6.62 -3.04 -4.88
N GLY A 47 -6.05 -2.79 -3.70
CA GLY A 47 -5.89 -1.45 -3.14
C GLY A 47 -5.00 -0.56 -4.01
N GLY A 48 -3.87 -1.09 -4.47
CA GLY A 48 -2.95 -0.37 -5.36
C GLY A 48 -3.56 -0.05 -6.72
N PHE A 49 -4.23 -1.03 -7.34
CA PHE A 49 -4.92 -0.80 -8.61
C PHE A 49 -6.08 0.18 -8.45
N GLY A 50 -6.87 0.07 -7.38
CA GLY A 50 -7.99 0.98 -7.09
C GLY A 50 -7.55 2.43 -6.93
N LEU A 51 -6.54 2.70 -6.10
CA LEU A 51 -6.03 4.06 -5.87
C LEU A 51 -5.29 4.63 -7.08
N SER A 52 -4.65 3.80 -7.91
CA SER A 52 -4.04 4.28 -9.16
C SER A 52 -5.06 4.90 -10.13
N LYS A 53 -6.34 4.49 -10.08
CA LYS A 53 -7.42 5.06 -10.88
C LYS A 53 -7.85 6.46 -10.45
N VAL A 54 -7.37 6.96 -9.30
CA VAL A 54 -7.62 8.33 -8.84
C VAL A 54 -6.67 9.33 -9.52
N SER A 55 -5.59 8.85 -10.17
CA SER A 55 -4.62 9.72 -10.85
C SER A 55 -5.24 10.76 -11.82
N PRO A 56 -6.27 10.44 -12.65
CA PRO A 56 -6.83 11.37 -13.61
C PRO A 56 -7.53 12.58 -12.97
N PHE A 57 -8.08 12.44 -11.76
CA PHE A 57 -8.72 13.54 -11.02
C PHE A 57 -7.72 14.57 -10.52
N ILE A 58 -6.46 14.17 -10.34
CA ILE A 58 -5.39 15.04 -9.87
C ILE A 58 -4.67 15.68 -11.07
N ASP A 59 -4.70 15.00 -12.21
CA ASP A 59 -4.21 15.52 -13.49
C ASP A 59 -5.04 16.70 -14.02
N SER A 60 -6.27 16.89 -13.54
CA SER A 60 -7.10 18.06 -13.86
C SER A 60 -6.85 19.27 -12.96
N GLN A 61 -5.88 19.19 -12.03
CA GLN A 61 -5.51 20.30 -11.14
C GLN A 61 -4.41 21.17 -11.77
N ASP A 62 -4.25 22.39 -11.25
CA ASP A 62 -3.18 23.30 -11.67
C ASP A 62 -1.78 22.69 -11.48
N VAL A 63 -0.81 23.10 -12.32
CA VAL A 63 0.55 22.53 -12.36
C VAL A 63 1.30 22.67 -11.03
N SER A 64 1.09 23.76 -10.29
CA SER A 64 1.67 23.98 -8.96
C SER A 64 1.11 22.98 -7.93
N THR A 65 -0.22 22.81 -7.93
CA THR A 65 -0.95 21.87 -7.08
C THR A 65 -0.55 20.43 -7.38
N GLN A 66 -0.44 20.05 -8.66
CA GLN A 66 -0.02 18.72 -9.07
C GLN A 66 1.40 18.36 -8.56
N LYS A 67 2.35 19.30 -8.63
CA LYS A 67 3.71 19.09 -8.09
C LYS A 67 3.69 18.89 -6.58
N ALA A 68 2.97 19.73 -5.84
CA ALA A 68 2.85 19.62 -4.39
C ALA A 68 2.24 18.28 -3.97
N LEU A 69 1.14 17.87 -4.61
CA LEU A 69 0.48 16.59 -4.38
C LEU A 69 1.37 15.39 -4.74
N THR A 70 2.15 15.47 -5.81
CA THR A 70 3.08 14.40 -6.19
C THR A 70 4.17 14.20 -5.13
N VAL A 71 4.73 15.30 -4.62
CA VAL A 71 5.75 15.25 -3.56
C VAL A 71 5.16 14.70 -2.26
N LEU A 72 4.00 15.20 -1.84
CA LEU A 72 3.30 14.69 -0.64
C LEU A 72 2.99 13.19 -0.76
N CYS A 73 2.46 12.76 -1.91
CA CYS A 73 2.14 11.36 -2.16
C CYS A 73 3.38 10.46 -2.14
N ALA A 74 4.50 10.93 -2.69
CA ALA A 74 5.77 10.21 -2.63
C ALA A 74 6.28 10.07 -1.18
N ILE A 75 6.21 11.12 -0.38
CA ILE A 75 6.61 11.07 1.05
C ILE A 75 5.75 10.06 1.82
N ILE A 76 4.43 10.09 1.63
CA ILE A 76 3.51 9.15 2.29
C ILE A 76 3.81 7.71 1.85
N ALA A 77 4.06 7.48 0.56
CA ALA A 77 4.43 6.17 0.05
C ALA A 77 5.71 5.62 0.70
N VAL A 78 6.74 6.46 0.87
CA VAL A 78 7.99 6.07 1.55
C VAL A 78 7.75 5.71 3.02
N ILE A 79 6.98 6.52 3.75
CA ILE A 79 6.65 6.25 5.16
C ILE A 79 5.90 4.92 5.29
N LEU A 80 4.92 4.68 4.42
CA LEU A 80 4.15 3.43 4.41
C LEU A 80 5.02 2.22 4.08
N LEU A 81 5.96 2.34 3.14
CA LEU A 81 6.92 1.28 2.83
C LEU A 81 7.83 0.96 4.02
N LEU A 82 8.31 1.98 4.74
CA LEU A 82 9.10 1.79 5.96
C LEU A 82 8.27 1.07 7.04
N MET A 83 7.02 1.48 7.25
CA MET A 83 6.13 0.80 8.19
C MET A 83 5.82 -0.64 7.78
N LEU A 84 5.65 -0.90 6.48
CA LEU A 84 5.45 -2.24 5.94
C LEU A 84 6.67 -3.13 6.22
N MET A 85 7.89 -2.61 6.02
CA MET A 85 9.13 -3.33 6.29
C MET A 85 9.26 -3.70 7.78
N VAL A 86 8.94 -2.76 8.68
CA VAL A 86 8.90 -3.02 10.14
C VAL A 86 7.85 -4.09 10.46
N THR A 87 6.66 -3.99 9.88
CA THR A 87 5.57 -4.96 10.09
C THR A 87 5.99 -6.36 9.65
N MET A 88 6.59 -6.50 8.46
CA MET A 88 7.11 -7.78 7.97
C MET A 88 8.19 -8.35 8.90
N THR A 89 9.12 -7.51 9.35
CA THR A 89 10.20 -7.92 10.26
C THR A 89 9.65 -8.47 11.59
N MET A 90 8.66 -7.78 12.17
CA MET A 90 7.98 -8.23 13.39
C MET A 90 7.22 -9.55 13.15
N LEU A 91 6.53 -9.67 12.02
CA LEU A 91 5.78 -10.88 11.66
C LEU A 91 6.70 -12.09 11.50
N THR A 92 7.80 -11.93 10.75
CA THR A 92 8.78 -13.00 10.55
C THR A 92 9.41 -13.42 11.88
N THR A 93 9.69 -12.46 12.77
CA THR A 93 10.20 -12.76 14.12
C THR A 93 9.18 -13.51 14.98
N TYR A 94 7.88 -13.19 14.84
CA TYR A 94 6.80 -13.88 15.55
C TYR A 94 6.63 -15.33 15.07
N PHE A 95 6.71 -15.59 13.77
CA PHE A 95 6.52 -16.93 13.20
C PHE A 95 7.75 -17.84 13.28
N ASN A 96 8.96 -17.29 13.37
CA ASN A 96 10.21 -18.06 13.49
C ASN A 96 10.68 -18.26 14.95
N ARG A 97 9.91 -17.79 15.93
CA ARG A 97 10.05 -18.18 17.34
C ARG A 97 9.19 -19.39 17.63
#